data_AF-X1GZW1-F1
#
_entry.id   AF-X1GZW1-F1
#
_cell.length_a   1.000
_cell.length_b   1.000
_cell.length_c   1.000
_cell.angle_alpha   90.00
_cell.angle_beta   90.00
_cell.angle_gamma   90.00
#
_symmetry.space_group_name_H-M   'P 1'
#
loop_
_entity.id
_entity.type
_entity.pdbx_description
1 polymer ?
#
loop_
_entity_poly.entity_id
_entity_poly.type
_entity_poly.pdbx_seq_one_letter_code
_entity_poly.pdbx_strand_id
1 'polypeptide(L)'
;MDEESFEKIEQIIGYKFSNRELLTMAFMHSSVTANRLESNERLEFLGDSILGMVTCQTLFNRFPNYLEGDLTKVKSMLVSRRTCARIAKQFGLQKLLNVGKGIAFSGAITGSLAAGLLEAIIAAIYIDGGL
;
A
#
# COMPACT_ATOMS: atom_id res chain seq x y z
N MET A 1 13.12 -8.46 8.06
CA MET A 1 13.08 -7.03 8.43
C MET A 1 13.71 -6.94 9.80
N ASP A 2 14.70 -6.09 10.00
CA ASP A 2 15.27 -5.83 11.33
C ASP A 2 14.33 -4.97 12.19
N GLU A 3 14.58 -4.94 13.50
CA GLU A 3 13.72 -4.25 14.48
C GLU A 3 13.66 -2.73 14.23
N GLU A 4 14.78 -2.11 13.87
CA GLU A 4 14.85 -0.66 13.61
C GLU A 4 13.97 -0.28 12.41
N SER A 5 14.07 -1.04 11.32
CA SER A 5 13.23 -0.86 10.14
C SER A 5 11.75 -1.04 10.47
N PHE A 6 11.43 -2.03 11.29
CA PHE A 6 10.06 -2.32 11.73
C PHE A 6 9.46 -1.13 12.49
N GLU A 7 10.13 -0.66 13.56
CA GLU A 7 9.69 0.47 14.36
C GLU A 7 9.55 1.75 13.54
N LYS A 8 10.49 1.98 12.63
CA LYS A 8 10.47 3.14 11.73
C LYS A 8 9.25 3.11 10.82
N ILE A 9 8.90 1.95 10.26
CA ILE A 9 7.72 1.84 9.40
C ILE A 9 6.46 2.12 10.21
N GLU A 10 6.31 1.50 11.38
CA GLU A 10 5.17 1.74 12.27
C GLU A 10 5.01 3.22 12.65
N GLN A 11 6.11 3.92 12.90
CA GLN A 11 6.11 5.36 13.15
C GLN A 11 5.66 6.16 11.93
N ILE A 12 6.14 5.83 10.73
CA ILE A 12 5.77 6.52 9.49
C ILE A 12 4.28 6.36 9.18
N ILE A 13 3.74 5.14 9.34
CA ILE A 13 2.34 4.85 9.04
C ILE A 13 1.40 5.21 10.20
N GLY A 14 1.94 5.44 11.40
CA GLY A 14 1.16 5.76 12.60
C GLY A 14 0.33 4.59 13.13
N TYR A 15 0.78 3.34 12.92
CA TYR A 15 0.07 2.12 13.30
C TYR A 15 1.04 1.11 13.92
N LYS A 16 0.64 0.51 15.05
CA LYS A 16 1.38 -0.54 15.74
C LYS A 16 0.74 -1.89 15.46
N PHE A 17 1.48 -2.80 14.83
CA PHE A 17 0.98 -4.11 14.44
C PHE A 17 0.94 -5.08 15.62
N SER A 18 -0.18 -5.77 15.77
CA SER A 18 -0.28 -6.93 16.66
C SER A 18 0.40 -8.16 16.03
N ASN A 19 0.19 -8.38 14.74
CA ASN A 19 0.87 -9.41 13.96
C ASN A 19 1.93 -8.79 13.03
N ARG A 20 3.20 -8.88 13.46
CA ARG A 20 4.37 -8.37 12.72
C ARG A 20 4.60 -9.04 11.36
N GLU A 21 4.10 -10.25 11.16
CA GLU A 21 4.25 -10.96 9.88
C GLU A 21 3.51 -10.24 8.75
N LEU A 22 2.36 -9.61 9.05
CA LEU A 22 1.59 -8.85 8.07
C LEU A 22 2.40 -7.67 7.51
N LEU A 23 3.09 -6.94 8.38
CA LEU A 23 3.96 -5.86 7.95
C LEU A 23 5.16 -6.37 7.15
N THR A 24 5.76 -7.47 7.59
CA THR A 24 6.87 -8.11 6.86
C THR A 24 6.45 -8.53 5.46
N MET A 25 5.28 -9.16 5.33
CA MET A 25 4.71 -9.57 4.05
C MET A 25 4.39 -8.37 3.15
N ALA A 26 3.81 -7.28 3.69
CA ALA A 26 3.48 -6.08 2.92
C ALA A 26 4.71 -5.46 2.23
N PHE A 27 5.89 -5.58 2.85
CA PHE A 27 7.17 -5.07 2.34
C PHE A 27 7.99 -6.11 1.56
N MET A 28 7.43 -7.29 1.25
CA MET A 28 8.10 -8.34 0.51
C MET A 28 7.62 -8.39 -0.96
N HIS A 29 8.41 -7.86 -1.89
CA HIS A 29 8.06 -7.93 -3.31
C HIS A 29 8.24 -9.35 -3.88
N SER A 30 7.47 -9.73 -4.89
CA SER A 30 7.56 -11.08 -5.50
C SER A 30 8.91 -11.41 -6.14
N SER A 31 9.77 -10.41 -6.38
CA SER A 31 11.14 -10.64 -6.88
C SER A 31 12.16 -11.14 -5.85
N VAL A 32 11.82 -11.16 -4.55
CA VAL A 32 12.72 -11.70 -3.50
C VAL A 32 12.38 -13.11 -3.06
N THR A 33 11.24 -13.65 -3.45
CA THR A 33 10.79 -14.99 -3.06
C THR A 33 10.49 -15.84 -4.30
N ALA A 34 10.82 -17.13 -4.24
CA ALA A 34 10.40 -18.10 -5.24
C ALA A 34 8.91 -18.47 -5.07
N ASN A 35 8.39 -18.32 -3.85
CA ASN A 35 6.99 -18.59 -3.52
C ASN A 35 6.20 -17.28 -3.49
N ARG A 36 5.50 -16.96 -4.59
CA ARG A 36 4.71 -15.71 -4.71
C ARG A 36 3.63 -15.57 -3.63
N LEU A 37 3.20 -16.66 -2.99
CA LEU A 37 2.23 -16.60 -1.89
C LEU A 37 2.78 -15.90 -0.62
N GLU A 38 4.10 -15.82 -0.49
CA GLU A 38 4.79 -15.11 0.60
C GLU A 38 5.04 -13.63 0.26
N SER A 39 4.75 -13.21 -0.97
CA SER A 39 4.90 -11.82 -1.40
C SER A 39 3.67 -10.97 -1.04
N ASN A 40 3.84 -9.67 -1.22
CA ASN A 40 2.80 -8.68 -0.98
C ASN A 40 1.65 -8.70 -2.01
N GLU A 41 1.71 -9.50 -3.08
CA GLU A 41 0.73 -9.45 -4.18
C GLU A 41 -0.72 -9.71 -3.74
N ARG A 42 -0.93 -10.61 -2.77
CA ARG A 42 -2.27 -10.87 -2.22
C ARG A 42 -2.78 -9.71 -1.36
N LEU A 43 -1.86 -9.05 -0.65
CA LEU A 43 -2.17 -7.87 0.15
C LEU A 43 -2.45 -6.68 -0.77
N GLU A 44 -1.68 -6.48 -1.84
CA GLU A 44 -1.94 -5.47 -2.89
C GLU A 44 -3.36 -5.63 -3.45
N PHE A 45 -3.71 -6.85 -3.87
CA PHE A 45 -5.04 -7.16 -4.40
C PHE A 45 -6.18 -6.78 -3.45
N LEU A 46 -6.07 -7.16 -2.17
CA LEU A 46 -7.07 -6.83 -1.16
C LEU A 46 -7.09 -5.32 -0.86
N GLY A 47 -5.90 -4.71 -0.80
CA GLY A 47 -5.68 -3.32 -0.45
C GLY A 47 -6.30 -2.34 -1.45
N ASP A 48 -6.20 -2.63 -2.74
CA ASP A 48 -6.85 -1.85 -3.81
C ASP A 48 -8.37 -1.78 -3.58
N SER A 49 -9.00 -2.91 -3.25
CA SER A 49 -10.43 -2.97 -2.98
C SER A 49 -10.81 -2.18 -1.72
N ILE A 50 -10.03 -2.30 -0.64
CA ILE A 50 -10.27 -1.56 0.62
C ILE A 50 -10.12 -0.06 0.40
N LEU A 51 -9.02 0.38 -0.23
CA LEU A 51 -8.78 1.78 -0.56
C LEU A 51 -9.92 2.34 -1.43
N GLY A 52 -10.35 1.56 -2.43
CA GLY A 52 -11.49 1.89 -3.28
C GLY A 52 -12.78 2.09 -2.50
N MET A 53 -13.08 1.20 -1.55
CA MET A 53 -14.28 1.27 -0.72
C MET A 53 -14.26 2.45 0.25
N VAL A 54 -13.18 2.63 1.02
CA VAL A 54 -13.03 3.74 1.98
C VAL A 54 -13.10 5.09 1.25
N THR A 55 -12.47 5.18 0.07
CA THR A 55 -12.55 6.38 -0.76
C THR A 55 -13.98 6.63 -1.24
N CYS A 56 -14.68 5.59 -1.73
CA CYS A 56 -16.09 5.69 -2.12
C CYS A 56 -16.97 6.23 -0.97
N GLN A 57 -16.86 5.63 0.22
CA GLN A 57 -17.65 6.03 1.37
C GLN A 57 -17.36 7.47 1.79
N THR A 58 -16.07 7.85 1.78
CA THR A 58 -15.64 9.22 2.09
C THR A 58 -16.22 10.22 1.10
N LEU A 59 -16.16 9.93 -0.20
CA LEU A 59 -16.69 10.82 -1.23
C LEU A 59 -18.22 10.94 -1.14
N PHE A 60 -18.93 9.83 -0.94
CA PHE A 60 -20.38 9.81 -0.78
C PHE A 60 -20.84 10.70 0.38
N ASN A 61 -20.18 10.58 1.55
CA ASN A 61 -20.53 11.38 2.72
C ASN A 61 -20.13 12.85 2.60
N ARG A 62 -18.97 13.13 1.98
CA ARG A 62 -18.41 14.49 1.91
C ARG A 62 -19.02 15.35 0.81
N PHE A 63 -19.52 14.73 -0.26
CA PHE A 63 -20.06 15.42 -1.43
C PHE A 63 -21.49 14.94 -1.74
N PRO A 64 -22.47 15.22 -0.87
CA PRO A 64 -23.84 14.71 -1.03
C PRO A 64 -24.58 15.25 -2.26
N ASN A 65 -24.09 16.34 -2.86
CA ASN A 65 -24.68 16.97 -4.04
C ASN A 65 -24.01 16.55 -5.35
N TYR A 66 -23.00 15.68 -5.31
CA TYR A 66 -22.33 15.20 -6.52
C TYR A 66 -23.11 14.05 -7.13
N LEU A 67 -23.18 14.02 -8.46
CA LEU A 67 -23.75 12.89 -9.19
C LEU A 67 -22.75 11.73 -9.21
N GLU A 68 -23.24 10.51 -9.48
CA GLU A 68 -22.43 9.29 -9.56
C GLU A 68 -21.19 9.48 -10.46
N GLY A 69 -21.37 10.04 -11.65
CA GLY A 69 -20.26 10.24 -12.59
C GLY A 69 -19.17 11.18 -12.08
N ASP A 70 -19.52 12.19 -11.27
CA ASP A 70 -18.55 13.10 -10.67
C ASP A 70 -17.79 12.42 -9.53
N LEU A 71 -18.48 11.65 -8.69
CA LEU A 71 -17.88 10.82 -7.65
C LEU A 71 -16.90 9.80 -8.27
N THR A 72 -17.30 9.14 -9.35
CA THR A 72 -16.47 8.16 -10.07
C THR A 72 -15.22 8.79 -10.66
N LYS A 73 -15.30 10.00 -11.25
CA LYS A 73 -14.13 10.75 -11.72
C LYS A 73 -13.16 11.08 -10.58
N VAL A 74 -13.66 11.60 -9.47
CA VAL A 74 -12.82 11.96 -8.31
C VAL A 74 -12.18 10.71 -7.71
N LYS A 75 -12.96 9.65 -7.48
CA LYS A 75 -12.45 8.36 -7.00
C LYS A 75 -11.29 7.87 -7.86
N SER A 76 -11.48 7.83 -9.17
CA SER A 76 -10.49 7.31 -10.12
C SER A 76 -9.16 8.07 -10.05
N MET A 77 -9.19 9.38 -9.79
CA MET A 77 -7.96 10.16 -9.56
C MET A 77 -7.30 9.85 -8.21
N LEU A 78 -8.09 9.73 -7.15
CA LEU A 78 -7.61 9.52 -5.78
C LEU A 78 -6.98 8.14 -5.58
N VAL A 79 -7.59 7.09 -6.12
CA VAL A 79 -7.09 5.71 -6.01
C VAL A 79 -6.19 5.29 -7.17
N SER A 80 -5.80 6.24 -8.05
CA SER A 80 -4.93 5.91 -9.17
C SER A 80 -3.55 5.46 -8.70
N ARG A 81 -2.93 4.52 -9.43
CA ARG A 81 -1.53 4.11 -9.20
C ARG A 81 -0.58 5.30 -9.11
N ARG A 82 -0.79 6.35 -9.91
CA ARG A 82 0.03 7.58 -9.85
C ARG A 82 -0.07 8.27 -8.49
N THR A 83 -1.29 8.39 -7.95
CA THR A 83 -1.52 8.97 -6.63
C THR A 83 -0.94 8.08 -5.54
N CYS A 84 -1.22 6.78 -5.55
CA CYS A 84 -0.67 5.82 -4.58
C CYS A 84 0.86 5.84 -4.56
N ALA A 85 1.49 5.77 -5.74
CA ALA A 85 2.95 5.84 -5.87
C ALA A 85 3.53 7.15 -5.33
N ARG A 86 2.85 8.28 -5.58
CA ARG A 86 3.28 9.58 -5.05
C ARG A 86 3.21 9.60 -3.53
N ILE A 87 2.13 9.09 -2.94
CA ILE A 87 1.94 9.03 -1.49
C ILE A 87 3.01 8.14 -0.84
N ALA A 88 3.21 6.93 -1.36
CA ALA A 88 4.26 6.02 -0.90
C ALA A 88 5.64 6.69 -0.91
N LYS A 89 5.95 7.43 -1.99
CA LYS A 89 7.18 8.21 -2.14
C LYS A 89 7.32 9.35 -1.16
N GLN A 90 6.24 10.07 -0.86
CA GLN A 90 6.22 11.15 0.13
C GLN A 90 6.56 10.63 1.53
N PHE A 91 6.05 9.45 1.90
CA PHE A 91 6.39 8.79 3.16
C PHE A 91 7.74 8.07 3.13
N GLY A 92 8.37 7.93 1.96
CA GLY A 92 9.64 7.21 1.80
C GLY A 92 9.53 5.70 1.97
N LEU A 93 8.32 5.14 1.99
CA LEU A 93 8.04 3.71 2.24
C LEU A 93 8.69 2.80 1.21
N GLN A 94 8.72 3.24 -0.06
CA GLN A 94 9.35 2.50 -1.14
C GLN A 94 10.82 2.18 -0.85
N LYS A 95 11.54 3.02 -0.10
CA LYS A 95 12.96 2.79 0.21
C LYS A 95 13.18 1.60 1.15
N LEU A 96 12.12 1.15 1.82
CA LEU A 96 12.12 0.04 2.77
C LEU A 96 11.56 -1.25 2.14
N LEU A 97 11.10 -1.20 0.88
CA LEU A 97 10.61 -2.36 0.15
C LEU A 97 11.74 -3.34 -0.13
N ASN A 98 11.56 -4.60 0.27
CA ASN A 98 12.51 -5.65 -0.05
C ASN A 98 12.31 -6.12 -1.50
N VAL A 99 13.30 -5.84 -2.35
CA VAL A 99 13.30 -6.17 -3.78
C VAL A 99 14.54 -6.97 -4.16
N GLY A 100 14.41 -7.85 -5.16
CA GLY A 100 15.51 -8.68 -5.65
C GLY A 100 16.67 -7.85 -6.20
N LYS A 101 17.89 -8.42 -6.17
CA LYS A 101 19.15 -7.74 -6.50
C LYS A 101 19.13 -6.97 -7.83
N GLY A 102 18.45 -7.49 -8.86
CA GLY A 102 18.34 -6.83 -10.16
C GLY A 102 17.54 -5.50 -10.14
N ILE A 103 16.49 -5.43 -9.30
CA ILE A 103 15.69 -4.20 -9.13
C ILE A 103 16.43 -3.21 -8.22
N ALA A 104 17.12 -3.70 -7.19
CA ALA A 104 17.94 -2.86 -6.33
C ALA A 104 19.07 -2.16 -7.12
N PHE A 105 19.69 -2.86 -8.07
CA PHE A 105 20.82 -2.35 -8.86
C PHE A 105 20.43 -1.27 -9.87
N SER A 106 19.19 -1.29 -10.39
CA SER A 106 18.69 -0.22 -11.27
C SER A 106 18.34 1.07 -10.51
N GLY A 107 18.30 1.02 -9.17
CA GLY A 107 18.05 2.16 -8.29
C GLY A 107 16.63 2.76 -8.37
N ALA A 108 15.81 2.30 -9.30
CA ALA A 108 14.50 2.87 -9.59
C ALA A 108 13.39 1.89 -9.20
N ILE A 109 12.89 2.02 -7.97
CA ILE A 109 11.58 1.46 -7.64
C ILE A 109 10.54 2.20 -8.49
N THR A 110 9.87 1.44 -9.36
CA THR A 110 8.91 2.00 -10.32
C THR A 110 7.72 2.59 -9.58
N GLY A 111 6.94 3.44 -10.28
CA GLY A 111 5.67 3.93 -9.74
C GLY A 111 4.73 2.76 -9.37
N SER A 112 4.74 1.70 -10.17
CA SER A 112 3.90 0.52 -9.96
C SER A 112 4.20 -0.18 -8.63
N LEU A 113 5.48 -0.40 -8.33
CA LEU A 113 5.89 -1.06 -7.08
C LEU A 113 5.56 -0.19 -5.85
N ALA A 114 5.74 1.13 -5.95
CA ALA A 114 5.41 2.04 -4.87
C ALA A 114 3.89 2.11 -4.61
N ALA A 115 3.07 2.03 -5.66
CA ALA A 115 1.61 1.97 -5.53
C ALA A 115 1.17 0.66 -4.86
N GLY A 116 1.65 -0.48 -5.36
CA GLY A 116 1.31 -1.79 -4.81
C GLY A 116 1.76 -1.96 -3.35
N LEU A 117 2.91 -1.39 -2.97
CA LEU A 117 3.33 -1.33 -1.57
C LEU A 117 2.32 -0.59 -0.68
N LEU A 118 1.81 0.56 -1.13
CA LEU A 118 0.83 1.32 -0.35
C LEU A 118 -0.45 0.49 -0.16
N GLU A 119 -0.95 -0.12 -1.23
CA GLU A 119 -2.13 -0.99 -1.19
C GLU A 119 -1.91 -2.17 -0.24
N ALA A 120 -0.74 -2.83 -0.33
CA ALA A 120 -0.40 -3.94 0.56
C ALA A 120 -0.35 -3.53 2.04
N ILE A 121 0.17 -2.34 2.37
CA ILE A 121 0.16 -1.80 3.73
C ILE A 121 -1.27 -1.59 4.22
N ILE A 122 -2.15 -1.01 3.39
CA ILE A 122 -3.56 -0.80 3.72
C ILE A 122 -4.24 -2.14 4.06
N ALA A 123 -4.01 -3.17 3.24
CA ALA A 123 -4.54 -4.51 3.52
C ALA A 123 -3.97 -5.11 4.81
N ALA A 124 -2.67 -4.96 5.06
CA ALA A 124 -2.04 -5.45 6.29
C ALA A 124 -2.65 -4.81 7.54
N ILE A 125 -2.82 -3.48 7.54
CA ILE A 125 -3.48 -2.74 8.63
C ILE A 125 -4.93 -3.24 8.81
N TYR A 126 -5.67 -3.40 7.71
CA TYR A 126 -7.05 -3.88 7.77
C TYR A 126 -7.18 -5.29 8.35
N ILE A 127 -6.29 -6.21 7.97
CA ILE A 127 -6.30 -7.59 8.51
C ILE A 127 -5.95 -7.59 9.99
N ASP A 128 -5.02 -6.74 10.42
CA ASP A 128 -4.55 -6.66 11.80
C ASP A 128 -5.56 -5.96 12.73
N GLY A 129 -6.14 -4.85 12.28
CA GLY A 129 -6.93 -3.94 13.11
C GLY A 129 -8.41 -3.84 12.77
N GLY A 130 -8.86 -4.36 11.63
CA GLY A 130 -10.22 -4.19 11.13
C GLY A 130 -10.43 -2.86 10.38
N LEU A 131 -11.71 -2.46 10.27
CA LEU A 131 -12.18 -1.22 9.62
C LEU A 131 -12.26 -0.05 10.62
#